data_AF-V7FBA2-F1
#
_entry.id   AF-V7FBA2-F1
#
_cell.length_a   1.000
_cell.length_b   1.000
_cell.length_c   1.000
_cell.angle_alpha   90.00
_cell.angle_beta   90.00
_cell.angle_gamma   90.00
#
_symmetry.space_group_name_H-M   'P 1'
#
loop_
_entity.id
_entity.type
_entity.pdbx_description
1 polymer ?
#
loop_
_entity_poly.entity_id
_entity_poly.type
_entity_poly.pdbx_seq_one_letter_code
_entity_poly.pdbx_strand_id
1 'polypeptide(L)' 'MTFRKDVLQHLGIKPGEKIELDLLPDGRAELKAARAKGSFRDLHGFLRGKTNGQVLSIEEINEAIAEAGAAAGSGKE' A
#
# COMPACT_ATOMS: atom_id res chain seq x y z
N MET A 1 -6.97 10.44 20.35
CA MET A 1 -5.73 10.31 21.16
C MET A 1 -4.71 11.30 20.63
N THR A 2 -3.83 11.82 21.50
CA THR A 2 -2.79 12.78 21.10
C THR A 2 -1.46 12.25 21.58
N PHE A 3 -0.52 12.02 20.66
CA PHE A 3 0.85 11.66 21.02
C PHE A 3 1.70 12.91 21.14
N ARG A 4 2.62 12.88 22.11
CA ARG A 4 3.61 13.93 22.33
C ARG A 4 4.59 13.98 21.14
N LYS A 5 4.89 15.19 20.63
CA LYS A 5 5.70 15.37 19.41
C LYS A 5 7.12 14.83 19.57
N ASP A 6 7.70 14.96 20.76
CA ASP A 6 9.01 14.45 21.15
C ASP A 6 9.06 12.92 21.07
N VAL A 7 8.00 12.23 21.52
CA VAL A 7 7.89 10.77 21.44
C VAL A 7 7.82 10.30 19.98
N LEU A 8 7.01 10.95 19.15
CA LEU A 8 6.91 10.60 17.73
C LEU A 8 8.24 10.81 16.99
N GLN A 9 8.95 11.91 17.28
CA GLN A 9 10.27 12.18 16.71
C GLN A 9 11.32 11.15 17.13
N HIS A 10 11.31 10.75 18.40
CA HIS A 10 12.22 9.72 18.90
C HIS A 10 12.00 8.38 18.19
N LEU A 11 10.75 8.03 17.89
CA LEU A 11 10.38 6.83 17.14
C LEU A 11 10.54 7.00 15.62
N GLY A 12 10.88 8.20 15.13
CA GLY A 12 11.04 8.51 13.71
C GLY A 12 9.73 8.53 12.91
N ILE A 13 8.59 8.73 13.58
CA ILE A 13 7.25 8.66 12.97
C ILE A 13 6.81 10.06 12.52
N LYS A 14 6.40 10.18 11.25
CA LYS A 14 5.85 11.41 10.69
C LYS A 14 4.32 11.45 10.80
N PRO A 15 3.70 12.65 10.80
CA PRO A 15 2.25 12.77 10.71
C PRO A 15 1.70 12.02 9.49
N GLY A 16 0.69 11.17 9.71
CA GLY A 16 0.09 10.33 8.67
C GLY A 16 0.70 8.94 8.51
N GLU A 17 1.81 8.65 9.19
CA GLU A 17 2.40 7.30 9.20
C GLU A 17 1.67 6.36 10.15
N LYS A 18 1.69 5.06 9.83
CA LYS A 18 1.10 4.02 10.66
C LYS A 18 1.99 3.70 11.86
N ILE A 19 1.35 3.37 12.97
CA ILE A 19 2.00 3.00 14.23
C ILE A 19 1.45 1.65 14.67
N GLU A 20 2.31 0.79 15.19
CA GLU A 20 1.93 -0.48 15.81
C GLU A 20 1.89 -0.32 17.34
N LEU A 21 0.85 -0.89 17.96
CA LEU A 21 0.63 -0.82 19.40
C LEU A 21 0.44 -2.24 19.93
N ASP A 22 1.39 -2.67 20.75
CA ASP A 22 1.35 -3.97 21.42
C ASP A 22 0.90 -3.76 22.87
N LEU A 23 -0.22 -4.36 23.26
CA LEU A 23 -0.69 -4.33 24.64
C LEU A 23 0.07 -5.37 25.46
N LEU A 24 0.63 -4.93 26.58
CA LEU A 24 1.40 -5.76 27.49
C LEU A 24 0.60 -6.03 28.78
N PRO A 25 0.92 -7.10 29.52
CA PRO A 25 0.41 -7.29 30.87
C PRO A 25 0.73 -6.07 31.77
N ASP A 26 -0.01 -5.95 32.86
CA ASP A 26 0.13 -4.88 33.86
C ASP A 26 -0.35 -3.50 33.38
N GLY A 27 -1.20 -3.45 32.34
CA GLY A 27 -1.76 -2.20 31.82
C GLY A 27 -0.76 -1.34 31.05
N ARG A 28 0.29 -1.97 30.51
CA ARG A 28 1.32 -1.30 29.69
C ARG A 28 1.03 -1.46 28.20
N ALA A 29 1.59 -0.56 27.40
CA ALA A 29 1.56 -0.66 25.94
C ALA A 29 2.92 -0.26 25.37
N GLU A 30 3.34 -0.98 24.33
CA GLU A 30 4.54 -0.66 23.56
C GLU A 30 4.13 -0.01 22.23
N LEU A 31 4.83 1.06 21.85
CA LEU A 31 4.56 1.83 20.64
C LEU A 31 5.75 1.72 19.70
N LYS A 32 5.50 1.28 18.45
CA LYS A 32 6.55 1.09 17.44
C LYS A 32 6.15 1.75 16.12
N ALA A 33 7.14 2.31 15.42
CA ALA A 33 6.94 2.70 14.03
C ALA A 33 6.59 1.46 13.19
N ALA A 34 5.49 1.51 12.44
CA ALA A 34 5.12 0.41 11.57
C ALA A 34 6.21 0.20 10.51
N ARG A 35 6.83 -0.98 10.51
CA ARG A 35 7.83 -1.32 9.51
C ARG A 35 7.14 -1.88 8.27
N ALA A 36 7.51 -1.38 7.10
CA ALA A 36 7.08 -1.99 5.85
C ALA A 36 7.60 -3.44 5.81
N LYS A 37 6.72 -4.40 5.52
CA LYS A 37 7.06 -5.84 5.48
C LYS A 37 7.88 -6.25 4.25
N GLY A 38 8.13 -5.31 3.33
CA GLY A 38 8.90 -5.50 2.13
C GLY A 38 9.21 -4.17 1.47
N SER A 39 10.03 -4.21 0.44
CA SER A 39 10.45 -3.07 -0.35
C SER A 39 9.95 -3.18 -1.78
N PHE A 40 9.89 -2.05 -2.49
CA PHE A 40 9.61 -2.04 -3.93
C PHE A 40 10.65 -2.84 -4.73
N ARG A 41 11.87 -2.93 -4.23
CA ARG A 41 12.94 -3.74 -4.84
C ARG A 41 12.60 -5.23 -4.80
N ASP A 42 11.90 -5.69 -3.75
CA ASP A 42 11.47 -7.08 -3.64
C ASP A 42 10.38 -7.44 -4.67
N LEU A 43 9.70 -6.44 -5.25
CA LEU A 43 8.72 -6.63 -6.33
C LEU A 43 9.35 -6.75 -7.71
N HIS A 44 10.66 -6.52 -7.84
CA HIS A 44 11.34 -6.56 -9.13
C HIS A 44 11.17 -7.93 -9.81
N GLY A 45 10.59 -7.93 -11.01
CA GLY A 45 10.37 -9.16 -11.78
C GLY A 45 9.21 -10.04 -11.28
N PHE A 46 8.37 -9.56 -10.36
CA PHE A 46 7.25 -10.34 -9.79
C PHE A 46 6.30 -10.95 -10.84
N LEU A 47 6.14 -10.27 -11.98
CA LEU A 47 5.27 -10.69 -13.11
C LEU A 47 6.03 -11.40 -14.24
N ARG A 48 7.35 -11.60 -14.14
CA ARG A 48 8.15 -12.22 -15.21
C ARG A 48 7.65 -13.64 -15.47
N GLY A 49 7.34 -13.94 -16.74
CA GLY A 49 6.85 -15.26 -17.15
C GLY A 49 5.42 -15.60 -16.69
N LYS A 50 4.71 -14.65 -16.06
CA LYS A 50 3.30 -14.83 -15.64
C LYS A 50 2.30 -14.11 -16.54
N THR A 51 2.79 -13.42 -17.56
CA THR A 51 1.97 -12.68 -18.53
C THR A 51 1.95 -13.41 -19.87
N ASN A 52 1.03 -13.01 -20.75
CA ASN A 52 0.91 -13.53 -22.11
C ASN A 52 1.97 -12.94 -23.08
N GLY A 53 2.95 -12.20 -22.58
CA GLY A 53 4.01 -11.59 -23.38
C GLY A 53 3.60 -10.37 -24.20
N GLN A 54 2.36 -9.88 -24.09
CA GLN A 54 1.95 -8.65 -24.76
C GLN A 54 2.68 -7.44 -24.18
N VAL A 55 3.08 -6.52 -25.07
CA VAL A 55 3.66 -5.22 -24.74
C VAL A 55 2.71 -4.17 -25.30
N LEU A 56 2.04 -3.45 -24.41
CA LEU A 56 1.03 -2.47 -24.77
C LEU A 56 1.61 -1.05 -24.73
N SER A 57 1.16 -0.19 -25.64
CA SER A 57 1.35 1.25 -25.57
C SER A 57 0.48 1.88 -24.48
N ILE A 58 0.77 3.14 -24.14
CA ILE A 58 -0.06 3.90 -23.19
C ILE A 58 -1.47 4.10 -23.77
N GLU A 59 -1.57 4.30 -25.09
CA GLU A 59 -2.83 4.45 -25.80
C GLU A 59 -3.69 3.17 -25.70
N GLU A 60 -3.10 2.01 -25.97
CA GLU A 60 -3.79 0.71 -25.86
C GLU A 60 -4.27 0.43 -24.42
N ILE A 61 -3.46 0.81 -23.42
CA ILE A 61 -3.84 0.70 -22.01
C ILE A 61 -5.04 1.61 -21.69
N ASN A 62 -5.01 2.85 -22.18
CA ASN A 62 -6.09 3.82 -21.94
C ASN A 62 -7.41 3.38 -22.60
N GLU A 63 -7.34 2.87 -23.83
CA GLU A 63 -8.51 2.33 -24.53
C GLU A 63 -9.11 1.15 -23.76
N ALA A 64 -8.29 0.19 -23.30
CA ALA A 64 -8.76 -0.95 -22.51
C ALA A 64 -9.42 -0.52 -21.19
N ILE A 65 -8.88 0.50 -20.52
CA ILE A 65 -9.49 1.08 -19.30
C ILE A 65 -10.84 1.73 -19.63
N ALA A 66 -10.93 2.49 -20.72
CA ALA A 66 -12.16 3.16 -21.13
C ALA A 66 -13.26 2.16 -21.51
N GLU A 67 -12.93 1.13 -22.28
CA GLU A 67 -13.85 0.05 -22.64
C GLU A 67 -14.37 -0.69 -21.40
N ALA A 68 -13.46 -1.11 -20.51
CA ALA A 68 -13.83 -1.79 -19.27
C ALA A 68 -14.71 -0.91 -18.36
N GLY A 69 -14.40 0.39 -18.26
CA GLY A 69 -15.21 1.35 -17.51
C GLY A 69 -16.61 1.53 -18.08
N ALA A 70 -16.74 1.62 -19.41
CA ALA A 70 -18.03 1.70 -20.09
C ALA A 70 -18.86 0.42 -19.89
N ALA A 71 -18.23 -0.75 -19.98
CA ALA A 71 -18.88 -2.03 -19.74
C ALA A 71 -19.40 -2.13 -18.29
N ALA A 72 -18.56 -1.80 -17.29
CA ALA A 72 -18.94 -1.85 -15.88
C ALA A 72 -20.08 -0.87 -15.53
N GLY A 73 -20.10 0.32 -16.15
CA GLY A 73 -21.16 1.31 -15.95
C GLY A 73 -22.48 0.99 -16.67
N SER A 74 -22.45 0.09 -17.67
CA SER A 74 -23.61 -0.26 -18.48
C SER A 74 -24.59 -1.26 -17.82
N GLY A 75 -24.28 -1.74 -16.61
CA GLY A 75 -25.21 -2.54 -15.80
C GLY A 75 -25.71 -3.83 -16.45
N LYS A 76 -24.97 -4.40 -17.41
CA LYS A 76 -25.33 -5.71 -17.97
C LYS A 76 -24.97 -6.81 -17.00
N GLU A 77 -25.98 -7.22 -16.23
CA GLU A 77 -26.15 -8.59 -15.73
C GLU A 77 -26.29 -9.59 -16.89
#